data_AF-A0A942CY87-F1
#
_entry.id   AF-A0A942CY87-F1
#
_cell.length_a   1.000
_cell.length_b   1.000
_cell.length_c   1.000
_cell.angle_alpha   90.00
_cell.angle_beta   90.00
_cell.angle_gamma   90.00
#
_symmetry.space_group_name_H-M   'P 1'
#
loop_
_entity.id
_entity.type
_entity.pdbx_description
1 polymer ?
#
loop_
_entity_poly.entity_id
_entity_poly.type
_entity_poly.pdbx_seq_one_letter_code
_entity_poly.pdbx_strand_id
1 'polypeptide(L)' 'MPIVKKAPAILTREIKMEEPVSTLLDDYAQFIESSPDHVINAVLKKTLWRDQDYRKWREQRRSRTDAPGSTTERAGKS' A
#
# COMPACT_ATOMS: atom_id res chain seq x y z
N MET A 1 -10.87 -24.20 13.74
CA MET A 1 -9.47 -23.74 13.89
C MET A 1 -9.50 -22.27 14.29
N PRO A 2 -8.86 -21.83 15.38
CA PRO A 2 -8.83 -20.40 15.69
C PRO A 2 -7.92 -19.71 14.67
N ILE A 3 -8.49 -18.83 13.85
CA ILE A 3 -7.71 -17.93 13.00
C ILE A 3 -7.07 -16.93 13.96
N VAL A 4 -5.86 -17.23 14.45
CA VAL A 4 -5.05 -16.27 15.19
C VAL A 4 -4.72 -15.14 14.22
N LYS A 5 -5.48 -14.05 14.28
CA LYS A 5 -5.19 -12.82 13.54
C LYS A 5 -3.95 -12.18 14.16
N LYS A 6 -2.77 -12.64 13.73
CA LYS A 6 -1.50 -12.00 14.08
C LYS A 6 -1.57 -10.53 13.67
N ALA A 7 -1.20 -9.63 14.58
CA ALA A 7 -1.09 -8.21 14.25
C ALA A 7 -0.16 -8.05 13.03
N PRO A 8 -0.46 -7.11 12.11
CA PRO A 8 0.43 -6.82 10.99
C PRO A 8 1.84 -6.49 11.48
N ALA A 9 2.86 -6.94 10.76
CA ALA A 9 4.23 -6.55 11.05
C ALA A 9 4.39 -5.03 10.86
N ILE A 10 5.10 -4.39 11.79
CA ILE A 10 5.50 -2.98 11.68
C ILE A 10 6.83 -2.95 10.91
N LEU A 11 6.87 -2.16 9.85
CA LEU A 11 8.04 -2.00 8.99
C LEU A 11 8.46 -0.54 8.97
N THR A 12 9.76 -0.27 9.07
CA THR A 12 10.33 1.07 8.96
C THR A 12 10.67 1.37 7.49
N ARG A 13 10.37 2.60 7.05
CA ARG A 13 10.74 3.11 5.72
C ARG A 13 11.15 4.57 5.84
N GLU A 14 12.21 4.95 5.14
CA GLU A 14 12.60 6.35 4.98
C GLU A 14 11.84 6.98 3.80
N ILE A 15 11.35 8.20 4.01
CA ILE A 15 10.57 8.95 3.01
C ILE A 15 11.15 10.37 2.93
N LYS A 16 11.40 10.84 1.72
CA LYS A 16 11.74 12.24 1.48
C LYS A 16 10.45 13.05 1.36
N MET A 17 10.39 14.17 2.05
CA MET A 17 9.22 15.04 2.10
C MET A 17 9.65 16.48 1.86
N GLU A 18 8.79 17.27 1.22
CA GLU A 18 8.98 18.71 1.18
C GLU A 18 8.85 19.28 2.59
N GLU A 19 9.67 20.27 2.92
CA GLU A 19 9.66 20.95 4.21
C GLU A 19 8.24 21.35 4.69
N PRO A 20 7.40 22.03 3.88
CA PRO A 20 6.05 22.40 4.32
C PRO A 20 5.15 21.20 4.65
N VAL A 21 5.36 20.06 3.98
CA VAL A 21 4.60 18.83 4.25
C VAL A 21 5.09 18.17 5.54
N SER A 22 6.38 18.24 5.84
CA SER A 22 6.93 17.78 7.12
C SER A 22 6.37 18.58 8.28
N THR A 23 6.39 19.92 8.20
CA THR A 23 5.83 20.78 9.25
C THR A 23 4.34 20.52 9.47
N LEU A 24 3.56 20.43 8.38
CA LEU A 24 2.13 20.10 8.45
C LEU A 24 1.88 18.75 9.14
N LEU A 25 2.72 17.75 8.87
CA LEU A 25 2.61 16.43 9.48
C LEU A 25 2.85 16.51 10.99
N ASP A 26 3.90 17.21 11.42
CA ASP A 26 4.25 17.35 12.84
C ASP A 26 3.17 18.13 13.61
N ASP A 27 2.69 19.24 13.07
CA ASP A 27 1.60 20.04 13.65
C ASP A 27 0.32 19.21 13.80
N TYR A 28 -0.02 18.42 12.77
CA TYR A 28 -1.22 17.58 12.81
C TYR A 28 -1.08 16.45 13.83
N ALA A 29 0.10 15.81 13.90
CA ALA A 29 0.39 14.78 14.88
C ALA A 29 0.25 15.32 16.31
N GLN A 30 0.76 16.53 16.56
CA GLN A 30 0.59 17.21 17.85
C GLN A 30 -0.88 17.54 18.14
N PHE A 31 -1.62 18.07 17.15
CA PHE A 31 -3.03 18.44 17.31
C PHE A 31 -3.91 17.24 17.72
N ILE A 32 -3.63 16.05 17.20
CA ILE A 32 -4.38 14.82 17.55
C ILE A 32 -3.74 14.01 18.68
N GLU A 33 -2.70 14.56 19.34
CA GLU A 33 -1.95 13.90 20.41
C GLU A 33 -1.42 12.50 20.02
N SER A 34 -0.83 12.41 18.82
CA SER A 34 -0.35 11.16 18.25
C SER A 34 1.04 11.33 17.61
N SER A 35 1.58 10.26 17.02
CA SER A 35 2.86 10.29 16.30
C SER A 35 2.71 10.61 14.80
N PRO A 36 3.75 11.18 14.17
CA PRO A 36 3.82 11.35 12.71
C PRO A 36 3.60 10.03 11.95
N ASP A 37 4.17 8.93 12.43
CA ASP A 37 3.99 7.59 11.84
C ASP A 37 2.52 7.16 11.82
N HIS A 38 1.76 7.47 12.89
CA HIS A 38 0.34 7.17 12.95
C HIS A 38 -0.43 7.95 11.89
N VAL A 39 -0.14 9.26 11.77
CA VAL A 39 -0.79 10.15 10.79
C VAL A 39 -0.48 9.69 9.37
N ILE A 40 0.79 9.43 9.04
CA ILE A 40 1.19 8.91 7.71
C ILE A 40 0.43 7.63 7.40
N ASN A 41 0.41 6.67 8.32
CA ASN A 41 -0.30 5.41 8.11
C ASN A 41 -1.81 5.61 7.89
N ALA A 42 -2.44 6.49 8.66
CA ALA A 42 -3.87 6.78 8.54
C ALA A 42 -4.20 7.46 7.20
N VAL A 43 -3.41 8.47 6.80
CA VAL A 43 -3.57 9.19 5.54
C VAL A 43 -3.34 8.27 4.35
N LEU A 44 -2.25 7.49 4.33
CA LEU A 44 -1.99 6.53 3.25
C LEU A 44 -3.11 5.51 3.11
N LYS A 45 -3.57 4.91 4.22
CA LYS A 45 -4.71 3.98 4.22
C LYS A 45 -5.96 4.64 3.65
N LYS A 46 -6.32 5.82 4.14
CA LYS A 46 -7.52 6.55 3.72
C LYS A 46 -7.48 6.92 2.24
N THR A 47 -6.37 7.49 1.78
CA THR A 47 -6.20 7.96 0.40
C THR A 47 -6.15 6.79 -0.57
N LEU A 48 -5.26 5.82 -0.34
CA LEU A 48 -5.07 4.68 -1.26
C LEU A 48 -6.28 3.73 -1.29
N TRP A 49 -7.06 3.60 -0.21
CA TRP A 49 -8.29 2.80 -0.25
C TRP A 49 -9.45 3.50 -0.94
N ARG A 50 -9.45 4.83 -1.05
CA ARG A 50 -10.53 5.58 -1.70
C ARG A 50 -10.26 5.88 -3.16
N ASP A 51 -9.01 5.83 -3.60
CA ASP A 51 -8.62 5.98 -5.00
C ASP A 51 -9.19 4.83 -5.85
N GLN A 52 -10.18 5.17 -6.69
CA GLN A 52 -10.89 4.21 -7.54
C GLN A 52 -9.99 3.67 -8.65
N ASP A 53 -9.11 4.49 -9.21
CA ASP A 53 -8.27 4.07 -10.32
C ASP A 53 -7.12 3.20 -9.83
N TYR A 54 -6.54 3.52 -8.67
CA TYR A 54 -5.60 2.64 -7.99
C TYR A 54 -6.23 1.28 -7.64
N ARG A 55 -7.49 1.26 -7.21
CA ARG A 55 -8.22 0.02 -6.94
C ARG A 55 -8.43 -0.82 -8.19
N LYS A 56 -8.91 -0.22 -9.29
CA LYS A 56 -9.08 -0.89 -10.57
C LYS A 56 -7.74 -1.47 -11.07
N TRP A 57 -6.68 -0.66 -11.01
CA TRP A 57 -5.34 -1.09 -11.40
C TRP A 57 -4.84 -2.26 -10.55
N ARG A 58 -5.01 -2.21 -9.22
CA ARG A 58 -4.61 -3.32 -8.33
C ARG A 58 -5.36 -4.61 -8.63
N GLU A 59 -6.65 -4.53 -8.92
CA GLU A 59 -7.47 -5.69 -9.25
C GLU A 59 -7.05 -6.33 -10.57
N GLN A 60 -6.82 -5.53 -11.61
CA GLN A 60 -6.31 -5.99 -12.90
C GLN A 60 -4.94 -6.68 -12.77
N ARG A 61 -4.10 -6.25 -11.82
CA ARG A 61 -2.79 -6.85 -11.61
C ARG A 61 -2.86 -8.17 -10.86
N ARG A 62 -3.81 -8.31 -9.92
CA ARG A 62 -4.09 -9.57 -9.23
C ARG A 62 -4.61 -10.61 -10.21
N SER A 63 -5.59 -10.27 -11.03
CA SER A 63 -6.15 -11.19 -12.04
C SER A 63 -5.11 -11.66 -13.08
N ARG A 64 -4.09 -10.84 -13.38
CA ARG A 64 -2.94 -11.25 -14.22
C ARG A 64 -1.95 -12.17 -13.53
N THR A 65 -1.82 -12.08 -12.20
CA THR A 65 -0.88 -12.89 -11.42
C THR A 65 -1.50 -14.26 -11.07
N ASP A 66 -2.82 -14.32 -10.93
CA ASP A 66 -3.59 -15.54 -10.65
C ASP A 66 -4.01 -16.32 -11.92
N ALA A 67 -3.48 -15.97 -13.10
CA ALA A 67 -3.70 -16.75 -14.32
C ALA A 67 -2.65 -17.88 -14.43
N PRO A 68 -3.02 -19.16 -14.23
CA PRO A 68 -2.11 -20.27 -14.52
C PRO A 68 -2.10 -20.48 -16.03
N GLY A 69 -1.15 -19.85 -16.73
CA GLY A 69 -1.08 -20.01 -18.18
C GLY A 69 -0.23 -18.99 -18.91
N SER A 70 1.06 -18.92 -18.59
CA SER A 70 2.04 -18.41 -19.56
C SER A 70 3.28 -19.31 -19.58
N THR A 71 3.07 -20.62 -19.69
CA THR A 71 4.05 -21.47 -20.36
C THR A 71 3.84 -21.24 -21.86
N THR A 72 4.64 -20.34 -22.42
CA THR A 72 4.79 -20.22 -23.87
C THR A 72 5.35 -21.54 -24.40
N GLU A 73 4.48 -22.47 -24.77
CA GLU A 73 4.79 -23.47 -25.80
C GLU A 73 5.03 -22.72 -27.12
N ARG A 74 6.29 -22.39 -27.41
CA ARG A 74 6.73 -22.26 -28.80
C ARG A 74 7.05 -23.67 -29.30
N ALA A 75 5.98 -24.33 -29.74
CA ALA A 75 6.06 -25.51 -30.60
C ALA A 75 6.94 -25.21 -31.82
N GLY A 76 7.81 -26.16 -32.14
CA GLY A 76 8.62 -26.14 -33.34
C GLY A 76 7.77 -26.13 -34.61
N LYS A 77 8.20 -25.30 -35.56
CA LYS A 77 8.03 -25.36 -37.02
C LYS A 77 9.19 -24.53 -37.56
N SER A 78 10.05 -24.95 -38.48
CA SER A 78 10.00 -25.99 -39.51
C SER A 78 11.41 -26.43 -39.85
#